data_AF-A0A2G9MBM9-F1
#
_entry.id   AF-A0A2G9MBM9-F1
#
_cell.length_a   1.000
_cell.length_b   1.000
_cell.length_c   1.000
_cell.angle_alpha   90.00
_cell.angle_beta   90.00
_cell.angle_gamma   90.00
#
_symmetry.space_group_name_H-M   'P 1'
#
loop_
_entity.id
_entity.type
_entity.pdbx_description
1 polymer ?
#
loop_
_entity_poly.entity_id
_entity_poly.type
_entity_poly.pdbx_seq_one_letter_code
_entity_poly.pdbx_strand_id
1 'polypeptide(L)'
;MLREISERNMLDTFCEKFCSIVDKHCNYVVVSGFVAIASGRTRGTEDIDMIIERIDLGKFTKLFRDLLHNNFVCMQSSKTEEVYDYLKENTSVRFTKKGMFLPEMEVKFSKDALDEYQPKFDSLLTISS
;
A
#
# COMPACT_ATOMS: atom_id res chain seq x y z
N MET A 1 7.49 24.75 -13.42
CA MET A 1 6.46 25.61 -12.80
C MET A 1 5.01 25.21 -13.10
N LEU A 2 4.48 25.25 -14.34
CA LEU A 2 3.09 24.80 -14.59
C LEU A 2 2.88 23.29 -14.44
N ARG A 3 3.88 22.48 -14.85
CA ARG A 3 3.83 21.00 -14.78
C ARG A 3 3.81 20.47 -13.35
N GLU A 4 4.63 21.06 -12.48
CA GLU A 4 4.77 20.65 -11.07
C GLU A 4 3.49 20.92 -10.24
N ILE A 5 2.73 21.97 -10.57
CA ILE A 5 1.46 22.28 -9.89
C ILE A 5 0.39 21.25 -10.28
N SER A 6 0.32 20.84 -11.56
CA SER A 6 -0.66 19.85 -11.98
C SER A 6 -0.36 18.45 -11.46
N GLU A 7 0.92 18.08 -11.35
CA GLU A 7 1.34 16.77 -10.83
C GLU A 7 1.05 16.61 -9.34
N ARG A 8 1.30 17.65 -8.52
CA ARG A 8 0.87 17.67 -7.11
C ARG A 8 -0.63 17.49 -6.96
N ASN A 9 -1.42 18.28 -7.70
CA ASN A 9 -2.88 18.21 -7.62
C ASN A 9 -3.42 16.82 -8.00
N MET A 10 -2.79 16.13 -8.97
CA MET A 10 -3.19 14.79 -9.38
C MET A 10 -2.85 13.73 -8.32
N LEU A 11 -1.64 13.79 -7.76
CA LEU A 11 -1.19 12.89 -6.68
C LEU A 11 -2.03 13.07 -5.42
N ASP A 12 -2.27 14.32 -5.01
CA ASP A 12 -3.07 14.67 -3.83
C ASP A 12 -4.51 14.16 -4.00
N THR A 13 -5.13 14.45 -5.15
CA THR A 13 -6.50 13.96 -5.45
C THR A 13 -6.58 12.44 -5.50
N PHE A 14 -5.54 11.77 -6.02
CA PHE A 14 -5.48 10.32 -6.04
C PHE A 14 -5.39 9.75 -4.61
N CYS A 15 -4.48 10.29 -3.80
CA CYS A 15 -4.26 9.89 -2.42
C CYS A 15 -5.52 10.10 -1.58
N GLU A 16 -6.12 11.29 -1.62
CA GLU A 16 -7.35 11.62 -0.90
C GLU A 16 -8.50 10.68 -1.26
N LYS A 17 -8.70 10.43 -2.57
CA LYS A 17 -9.75 9.50 -3.01
C LYS A 17 -9.49 8.08 -2.55
N PHE A 18 -8.26 7.60 -2.63
CA PHE A 18 -7.90 6.26 -2.17
C PHE A 18 -8.15 6.13 -0.66
N CYS A 19 -7.61 7.07 0.12
CA CYS A 19 -7.79 7.18 1.57
C CYS A 19 -9.27 7.18 1.95
N SER A 20 -10.10 7.99 1.29
CA SER A 20 -11.54 8.07 1.57
C SER A 20 -12.31 6.75 1.39
N ILE A 21 -11.77 5.83 0.60
CA ILE A 21 -12.34 4.49 0.42
C ILE A 21 -11.83 3.59 1.53
N VAL A 22 -10.53 3.55 1.77
CA VAL A 22 -9.90 2.71 2.82
C VAL A 22 -10.46 3.02 4.20
N ASP A 23 -10.64 4.30 4.52
CA ASP A 23 -11.15 4.81 5.80
C ASP A 23 -12.52 4.21 6.21
N LYS A 24 -13.33 3.81 5.21
CA LYS A 24 -14.64 3.17 5.45
C LYS A 24 -14.53 1.72 5.88
N HIS A 25 -13.39 1.08 5.61
CA HIS A 25 -13.20 -0.35 5.78
C HIS A 25 -12.18 -0.67 6.85
N CYS A 26 -11.16 0.15 7.08
CA CYS A 26 -10.11 -0.17 8.04
C CYS A 26 -9.27 1.03 8.44
N ASN A 27 -8.59 0.91 9.59
CA ASN A 27 -7.57 1.87 9.98
C ASN A 27 -6.35 1.75 9.06
N TYR A 28 -5.72 2.88 8.77
CA TYR A 28 -4.53 2.92 7.92
C TYR A 28 -3.58 4.03 8.33
N VAL A 29 -2.35 3.92 7.88
CA VAL A 29 -1.35 4.99 7.90
C VAL A 29 -0.76 5.13 6.51
N VAL A 30 -0.73 6.36 6.01
CA VAL A 30 0.00 6.68 4.78
C VAL A 30 1.46 6.83 5.17
N VAL A 31 2.30 5.93 4.65
CA VAL A 31 3.74 5.97 4.83
C VAL A 31 4.30 6.51 3.54
N SER A 32 5.15 7.51 3.60
CA SER A 32 5.68 8.00 2.36
C SER A 32 7.02 8.68 2.58
N GLY A 33 7.73 8.84 1.47
CA GLY A 33 8.59 10.00 1.28
C GLY A 33 7.87 11.36 1.46
N PHE A 34 6.58 11.42 1.82
CA PHE A 34 5.72 12.58 2.06
C PHE A 34 6.17 13.46 3.23
N VAL A 35 6.93 12.92 4.19
CA VAL A 35 7.63 13.78 5.16
C VAL A 35 8.58 14.76 4.43
N ALA A 36 9.09 14.41 3.25
CA ALA A 36 9.92 15.30 2.44
C ALA A 36 9.12 16.32 1.60
N ILE A 37 7.83 16.08 1.33
CA ILE A 37 6.97 16.97 0.51
C ILE A 37 6.45 18.15 1.36
N ALA A 38 6.08 17.92 2.62
CA ALA A 38 5.85 18.99 3.59
C ALA A 38 7.12 19.83 3.85
N SER A 39 8.30 19.28 3.52
CA SER A 39 9.62 19.90 3.73
C SER A 39 10.23 20.55 2.48
N GLY A 40 9.49 20.66 1.37
CA GLY A 40 9.95 21.37 0.18
C GLY A 40 11.06 20.68 -0.64
N ARG A 41 11.27 19.36 -0.47
CA ARG A 41 12.19 18.59 -1.32
C ARG A 41 11.43 17.93 -2.47
N THR A 42 11.92 18.12 -3.69
CA THR A 42 11.52 17.35 -4.87
C THR A 42 12.06 15.92 -4.75
N ARG A 43 11.17 14.92 -4.75
CA ARG A 43 11.51 13.52 -5.01
C ARG A 43 10.71 13.03 -6.22
N GLY A 44 11.38 12.23 -7.06
CA GLY A 44 10.86 11.71 -8.32
C GLY A 44 10.28 10.30 -8.21
N THR A 45 9.45 10.03 -7.20
CA THR A 45 8.70 8.76 -7.11
C THR A 45 7.23 9.07 -6.87
N GLU A 46 6.38 8.70 -7.82
CA GLU A 46 4.92 8.88 -7.80
C GLU A 46 4.21 7.77 -6.98
N ASP A 47 4.99 7.05 -6.16
CA ASP A 47 4.56 5.91 -5.35
C ASP A 47 4.23 6.38 -3.93
N ILE A 48 3.04 6.03 -3.45
CA ILE A 48 2.57 6.28 -2.08
C ILE A 48 2.48 4.93 -1.37
N ASP A 49 3.15 4.75 -0.23
CA ASP A 49 2.94 3.55 0.59
C ASP A 49 1.76 3.77 1.56
N MET A 50 1.01 2.71 1.81
CA MET A 50 -0.04 2.67 2.81
C MET A 50 0.06 1.36 3.58
N ILE A 51 0.06 1.48 4.90
CA ILE A 51 -0.06 0.33 5.79
C ILE A 51 -1.49 0.35 6.33
N ILE A 52 -2.24 -0.71 6.05
CA ILE A 52 -3.59 -0.90 6.60
C ILE A 52 -3.53 -1.92 7.73
N GLU A 53 -4.41 -1.81 8.73
CA GLU A 53 -4.55 -2.85 9.75
C GLU A 53 -4.86 -4.21 9.10
N ARG A 54 -4.47 -5.32 9.76
CA ARG A 54 -4.88 -6.65 9.32
C ARG A 54 -6.39 -6.79 9.42
N ILE A 55 -7.04 -7.15 8.32
CA ILE A 55 -8.48 -7.38 8.24
C ILE A 55 -8.76 -8.74 7.61
N ASP A 56 -9.91 -9.34 7.90
CA ASP A 56 -10.30 -10.61 7.30
C ASP A 56 -10.63 -10.47 5.80
N LEU A 57 -10.66 -11.60 5.09
CA LEU A 57 -10.98 -11.67 3.66
C LEU A 57 -12.34 -11.05 3.34
N GLY A 58 -13.35 -11.18 4.21
CA GLY A 58 -14.68 -10.63 3.98
C GLY A 58 -14.70 -9.11 3.99
N LYS A 59 -13.98 -8.48 4.93
CA LYS A 59 -13.79 -7.04 5.02
C LYS A 59 -12.93 -6.55 3.85
N PHE A 60 -11.84 -7.26 3.53
CA PHE A 60 -11.00 -6.94 2.38
C PHE A 60 -11.77 -7.04 1.05
N THR A 61 -12.66 -8.01 0.90
CA THR A 61 -13.51 -8.16 -0.29
C THR A 61 -14.44 -6.96 -0.49
N LYS A 62 -14.92 -6.34 0.60
CA LYS A 62 -15.70 -5.11 0.51
C LYS A 62 -14.82 -3.93 0.09
N LEU A 63 -13.65 -3.79 0.71
CA LEU A 63 -12.67 -2.77 0.36
C LEU A 63 -12.25 -2.86 -1.12
N PHE A 64 -11.84 -4.04 -1.58
CA PHE A 64 -11.37 -4.26 -2.93
C PHE A 64 -12.44 -3.93 -3.97
N ARG A 65 -13.70 -4.32 -3.70
CA ARG A 65 -14.83 -3.99 -4.57
C ARG A 65 -15.09 -2.48 -4.65
N ASP A 66 -15.03 -1.79 -3.52
CA ASP A 66 -15.20 -0.33 -3.50
C ASP A 66 -14.07 0.38 -4.24
N LEU A 67 -12.84 -0.12 -4.14
CA LEU A 67 -11.70 0.36 -4.93
C LEU A 67 -11.97 0.17 -6.44
N LEU A 68 -12.40 -1.02 -6.86
CA LEU A 68 -12.75 -1.30 -8.26
C LEU A 68 -13.89 -0.40 -8.77
N HIS A 69 -14.95 -0.21 -7.99
CA HIS A 69 -16.07 0.69 -8.32
C HIS A 69 -15.62 2.15 -8.49
N ASN A 70 -14.56 2.55 -7.78
CA ASN A 70 -13.97 3.87 -7.89
C ASN A 70 -12.82 3.92 -8.92
N ASN A 71 -12.75 2.96 -9.86
CA ASN A 71 -11.75 2.87 -10.92
C ASN A 71 -10.31 2.70 -10.43
N PHE A 72 -10.11 2.19 -9.21
CA PHE A 72 -8.79 1.72 -8.78
C PHE A 72 -8.63 0.25 -9.14
N VAL A 73 -7.51 -0.10 -9.75
CA VAL A 73 -7.21 -1.47 -10.20
C VAL A 73 -5.93 -1.94 -9.54
N CYS A 74 -5.90 -3.21 -9.14
CA CYS A 74 -4.68 -3.84 -8.64
C CYS A 74 -3.81 -4.31 -9.81
N MET A 75 -2.51 -4.03 -9.74
CA MET A 75 -1.54 -4.33 -10.78
C MET A 75 -1.17 -5.83 -10.81
N GLN A 76 -1.21 -6.49 -9.66
CA GLN A 76 -0.81 -7.89 -9.51
C GLN A 76 -1.93 -8.85 -9.94
N SER A 77 -3.17 -8.58 -9.57
CA SER A 77 -4.31 -9.45 -9.92
C SER A 77 -5.64 -8.71 -9.88
N SER A 78 -6.60 -9.20 -10.66
CA SER A 78 -8.00 -8.76 -10.63
C SER A 78 -8.88 -9.58 -9.68
N LYS A 79 -8.35 -10.68 -9.12
CA LYS A 79 -9.08 -11.55 -8.19
C LYS A 79 -8.77 -11.18 -6.75
N THR A 80 -9.82 -10.90 -5.97
CA THR A 80 -9.72 -10.47 -4.58
C THR A 80 -8.92 -11.43 -3.71
N GLU A 81 -9.12 -12.74 -3.89
CA GLU A 81 -8.49 -13.78 -3.09
C GLU A 81 -6.98 -13.81 -3.30
N GLU A 82 -6.52 -13.72 -4.55
CA GLU A 82 -5.10 -13.66 -4.89
C GLU A 82 -4.44 -12.40 -4.30
N VAL A 83 -5.11 -11.24 -4.40
CA VAL A 83 -4.62 -9.97 -3.83
C VAL A 83 -4.54 -10.06 -2.30
N TYR A 84 -5.51 -10.71 -1.66
CA TYR A 84 -5.53 -10.91 -0.22
C TYR A 84 -4.40 -11.86 0.24
N ASP A 85 -4.14 -12.92 -0.52
CA ASP A 85 -3.07 -13.88 -0.22
C ASP A 85 -1.69 -13.20 -0.26
N TYR A 86 -1.43 -12.33 -1.25
CA TYR A 86 -0.22 -11.49 -1.27
C TYR A 86 -0.07 -10.69 0.02
N LEU A 87 -1.11 -9.98 0.45
CA LEU A 87 -1.09 -9.17 1.66
C LEU A 87 -0.87 -10.01 2.92
N LYS A 88 -1.48 -11.20 2.98
CA LYS A 88 -1.34 -12.15 4.09
C LYS A 88 0.10 -12.69 4.19
N GLU A 89 0.76 -12.90 3.06
CA GLU A 89 2.17 -13.31 2.97
C GLU A 89 3.16 -12.14 3.16
N ASN A 90 2.69 -11.01 3.69
CA ASN A 90 3.47 -9.78 3.88
C ASN A 90 4.07 -9.21 2.58
N THR A 91 3.46 -9.51 1.44
CA THR A 91 3.81 -8.95 0.13
C THR A 91 2.92 -7.73 -0.15
N SER A 92 3.52 -6.63 -0.60
CA SER A 92 2.75 -5.46 -1.03
C SER A 92 1.93 -5.73 -2.28
N VAL A 93 0.77 -5.09 -2.36
CA VAL A 93 -0.03 -5.00 -3.58
C VAL A 93 -0.09 -3.55 -4.03
N ARG A 94 -0.19 -3.31 -5.34
CA ARG A 94 -0.13 -1.96 -5.91
C ARG A 94 -1.42 -1.64 -6.63
N PHE A 95 -1.95 -0.45 -6.36
CA PHE A 95 -3.15 0.05 -6.98
C PHE A 95 -2.88 1.30 -7.81
N THR A 96 -3.49 1.37 -8.99
CA THR A 96 -3.45 2.52 -9.89
C THR A 96 -4.86 2.90 -10.31
N LYS A 97 -5.02 4.08 -10.93
CA LYS A 97 -6.27 4.40 -11.63
C LYS A 97 -6.32 3.60 -12.94
N LYS A 98 -7.50 3.09 -13.28
CA LYS A 98 -7.73 2.37 -14.53
C LYS A 98 -7.28 3.22 -15.74
N GLY A 99 -6.33 2.67 -16.52
CA GLY A 99 -5.77 3.35 -17.69
C GLY A 99 -4.65 4.34 -17.40
N MET A 100 -4.19 4.43 -16.14
CA MET A 100 -3.04 5.23 -15.73
C MET A 100 -1.99 4.32 -15.11
N PHE A 101 -0.71 4.58 -15.41
CA PHE A 101 0.41 3.86 -14.79
C PHE A 101 0.82 4.48 -13.46
N LEU A 102 0.66 5.80 -13.32
CA LEU A 102 0.98 6.54 -12.12
C LEU A 102 -0.15 7.55 -11.83
N PRO A 103 -0.33 7.98 -10.58
CA PRO A 103 0.39 7.53 -9.37
C PRO A 103 0.02 6.11 -8.93
N GLU A 104 0.93 5.48 -8.17
CA GLU A 104 0.77 4.14 -7.58
C GLU A 104 0.52 4.24 -6.07
N MET A 105 -0.37 3.41 -5.55
CA MET A 105 -0.55 3.19 -4.12
C MET A 105 -0.09 1.77 -3.76
N GLU A 106 1.01 1.66 -3.04
CA GLU A 106 1.54 0.41 -2.51
C GLU A 106 0.93 0.10 -1.14
N VAL A 107 0.09 -0.92 -1.05
CA VAL A 107 -0.64 -1.31 0.17
C VAL A 107 -0.01 -2.54 0.80
N LYS A 108 0.17 -2.50 2.13
CA LYS A 108 0.68 -3.59 2.96
C LYS A 108 -0.19 -3.76 4.20
N PHE A 109 -0.23 -4.97 4.76
CA PHE A 109 -0.76 -5.15 6.12
C PHE A 109 0.24 -4.68 7.18
N SER A 110 -0.28 -4.16 8.28
CA SER A 110 0.50 -3.89 9.48
C SER A 110 1.14 -5.20 9.97
N LYS A 111 2.43 -5.16 10.29
CA LYS A 111 3.09 -6.26 11.00
C LYS A 111 2.52 -6.35 12.40
N ASP A 112 2.30 -7.57 12.89
CA ASP A 112 1.95 -7.74 14.30
C ASP A 112 3.17 -7.37 15.15
N ALA A 113 2.96 -6.79 16.32
CA ALA A 113 4.06 -6.55 17.29
C ALA A 113 4.80 -7.86 17.66
N LEU A 114 4.17 -9.02 17.41
CA LEU A 114 4.76 -10.34 17.60
C LEU A 114 5.76 -10.73 16.49
N ASP A 115 5.66 -10.17 15.27
CA ASP A 115 6.66 -10.40 14.21
C ASP A 115 8.01 -9.72 14.52
N GLU A 116 8.01 -8.72 15.42
CA GLU A 116 9.22 -8.01 15.85
C GLU A 116 10.10 -8.85 16.81
N TYR A 117 9.53 -9.90 17.42
CA TYR A 117 10.22 -10.80 18.35
C TYR A 117 10.82 -12.07 17.72
N GLN A 118 10.90 -12.17 16.39
CA GLN A 118 11.61 -13.26 15.72
C GLN A 118 13.01 -12.81 15.25
N PRO A 119 14.04 -12.72 16.14
CA PRO A 119 15.40 -12.71 15.66
C PRO A 119 15.67 -14.05 14.99
N LYS A 120 16.14 -13.99 13.74
CA LYS A 120 16.62 -15.15 12.98
C LYS A 120 17.71 -15.88 13.77
N PHE A 121 17.34 -16.95 14.47
CA PHE A 121 18.31 -17.96 14.92
C PHE A 121 18.62 -18.89 13.76
N ASP A 122 19.35 -18.37 12.78
CA ASP A 122 20.03 -19.18 11.76
C ASP A 122 21.54 -18.94 11.89
N SER A 123 22.14 -19.59 12.89
CA SER A 123 23.53 -20.00 12.80
C SER A 123 23.63 -21.41 13.38
N LEU A 124 23.61 -22.36 12.46
CA LEU A 124 23.78 -23.78 12.65
C LEU A 124 24.97 -24.10 13.56
N LEU A 125 24.66 -24.82 14.64
CA LEU A 125 25.57 -25.73 15.32
C LEU A 125 26.05 -26.77 14.31
N THR A 126 27.28 -26.63 13.83
CA THR A 126 28.08 -27.78 13.40
C THR A 126 29.34 -27.78 14.24
N ILE A 127 29.26 -28.48 15.37
CA ILE A 127 30.44 -28.92 16.11
C ILE A 127 31.02 -30.07 15.28
N SER A 128 32.09 -29.79 14.55
CA SER A 128 32.95 -30.84 13.99
C SER A 128 33.82 -31.36 15.12
N SER A 129 33.44 -32.53 15.64
CA SER A 129 34.31 -33.43 16.42
C SER A 129 35.23 -34.23 15.51
#